data_AF-A0AAU6TD60-F1
#
_entry.id   AF-A0AAU6TD60-F1
#
_cell.length_a   1.000
_cell.length_b   1.000
_cell.length_c   1.000
_cell.angle_alpha   90.00
_cell.angle_beta   90.00
_cell.angle_gamma   90.00
#
_symmetry.space_group_name_H-M   'P 1'
#
loop_
_entity.id
_entity.type
_entity.pdbx_description
1 polymer ?
#
loop_
_entity_poly.entity_id
_entity_poly.type
_entity_poly.pdbx_seq_one_letter_code
_entity_poly.pdbx_strand_id
1 'polypeptide(L)'
;MSHFEVEFALYNRVYDDFTQTLEQVNEERKNEKKEELSHDNASWNKNAHIKITTQVTYQSEFQPNFVLTIDETNIEHIVNDKSSKTIIGYIEELKSYASRMESKYELQNSFIN
;
A
#
# COMPACT_ATOMS: atom_id res chain seq x y z
N MET A 1 6.87 -9.58 -21.10
CA MET A 1 5.55 -9.76 -20.46
C MET A 1 5.79 -9.99 -18.98
N SER A 2 5.72 -8.92 -18.18
CA SER A 2 5.96 -8.98 -16.74
C SER A 2 5.30 -7.75 -16.12
N HIS A 3 3.99 -7.79 -15.83
CA HIS A 3 3.37 -6.67 -15.10
C HIS A 3 2.17 -7.04 -14.22
N PHE A 4 1.42 -8.11 -14.50
CA PHE A 4 0.22 -8.43 -13.68
C PHE A 4 0.48 -9.20 -12.36
N GLU A 5 1.66 -9.80 -12.16
CA GLU A 5 1.96 -10.53 -10.91
C GLU A 5 2.35 -9.62 -9.73
N VAL A 6 2.83 -8.39 -10.00
CA VAL A 6 3.35 -7.50 -8.95
C VAL A 6 2.21 -6.83 -8.16
N GLU A 7 1.08 -6.54 -8.81
CA GLU A 7 -0.05 -5.82 -8.21
C GLU A 7 -0.76 -6.64 -7.12
N PHE A 8 -1.14 -7.87 -7.48
CA PHE A 8 -1.79 -8.80 -6.56
C PHE A 8 -0.88 -9.22 -5.42
N ALA A 9 0.42 -9.36 -5.68
CA ALA A 9 1.40 -9.73 -4.66
C ALA A 9 1.54 -8.64 -3.58
N LEU A 10 1.54 -7.35 -3.95
CA LEU A 10 1.66 -6.27 -2.97
C LEU A 10 0.41 -6.15 -2.09
N TYR A 11 -0.78 -6.13 -2.70
CA TYR A 11 -2.03 -6.08 -1.93
C TYR A 11 -2.17 -7.27 -0.98
N ASN A 12 -2.00 -8.50 -1.47
CA ASN A 12 -2.14 -9.70 -0.65
C ASN A 12 -1.14 -9.71 0.49
N ARG A 13 0.13 -9.35 0.22
CA ARG A 13 1.15 -9.29 1.26
C ARG A 13 0.79 -8.30 2.37
N VAL A 14 0.41 -7.07 2.02
CA VAL A 14 0.06 -6.05 3.02
C VAL A 14 -1.22 -6.45 3.78
N TYR A 15 -2.18 -7.06 3.10
CA TYR A 15 -3.40 -7.59 3.71
C TYR A 15 -3.10 -8.72 4.71
N ASP A 16 -2.22 -9.65 4.35
CA ASP A 16 -1.80 -10.76 5.20
C ASP A 16 -1.01 -10.26 6.42
N ASP A 17 -0.06 -9.35 6.21
CA ASP A 17 0.72 -8.70 7.28
C ASP A 17 -0.21 -7.96 8.26
N PHE A 18 -1.23 -7.26 7.73
CA PHE A 18 -2.25 -6.61 8.55
C PHE A 18 -3.10 -7.62 9.33
N THR A 19 -3.51 -8.72 8.70
CA THR A 19 -4.27 -9.79 9.35
C THR A 19 -3.51 -10.39 10.52
N GLN A 20 -2.23 -10.73 10.32
CA GLN A 20 -1.37 -11.25 11.38
C GLN A 20 -1.18 -10.24 12.52
N THR A 21 -1.01 -8.95 12.19
CA THR A 21 -0.91 -7.88 13.18
C THR A 21 -2.22 -7.77 13.99
N LEU A 22 -3.37 -7.87 13.32
CA LEU A 22 -4.68 -7.80 13.95
C LEU A 22 -4.90 -8.96 14.92
N GLU A 23 -4.52 -10.19 14.52
CA GLU A 23 -4.55 -11.37 15.38
C GLU A 23 -3.70 -11.19 16.64
N GLN A 24 -2.46 -10.69 16.50
CA GLN A 24 -1.57 -10.42 17.63
C GLN A 24 -2.17 -9.38 18.60
N VAL A 25 -2.71 -8.28 18.06
CA VAL A 25 -3.37 -7.25 18.87
C VAL A 25 -4.62 -7.80 19.56
N ASN A 26 -5.38 -8.67 18.90
CA ASN A 26 -6.58 -9.26 19.49
C ASN A 26 -6.26 -10.21 20.64
N GLU A 27 -5.15 -10.94 20.60
CA GLU A 27 -4.69 -11.73 21.75
C GLU A 27 -4.39 -10.86 22.98
N GLU A 28 -3.77 -9.69 22.79
CA GLU A 28 -3.58 -8.71 23.87
C GLU A 28 -4.92 -8.17 24.39
N ARG A 29 -5.84 -7.80 23.48
CA ARG A 29 -7.16 -7.26 23.84
C ARG A 29 -8.01 -8.29 24.61
N LYS A 30 -7.91 -9.56 24.26
CA LYS A 30 -8.57 -10.66 24.97
C LYS A 30 -8.09 -10.78 26.41
N ASN A 31 -6.77 -10.68 26.64
CA ASN A 31 -6.18 -10.66 27.98
C ASN A 31 -6.68 -9.45 28.80
N GLU A 32 -6.89 -8.31 28.12
CA GLU A 32 -7.41 -7.08 28.72
C GLU A 32 -8.94 -7.03 28.80
N LYS A 33 -9.66 -8.09 28.39
CA LYS A 33 -11.14 -8.15 28.30
C LYS A 33 -11.76 -7.03 27.46
N LYS A 34 -11.06 -6.62 26.39
CA LYS A 34 -11.54 -5.67 25.38
C LYS A 34 -12.17 -6.42 24.21
N GLU A 35 -13.12 -5.79 23.54
CA GLU A 35 -13.73 -6.31 22.30
C GLU A 35 -12.66 -6.49 21.21
N GLU A 36 -12.73 -7.59 20.46
CA GLU A 36 -11.79 -7.85 19.35
C GLU A 36 -11.98 -6.84 18.21
N LEU A 37 -10.88 -6.51 17.55
CA LEU A 37 -10.89 -5.71 16.33
C LEU A 37 -11.11 -6.63 15.12
N SER A 38 -11.84 -6.12 14.14
CA SER A 38 -11.98 -6.68 12.80
C SER A 38 -11.28 -5.77 11.79
N HIS A 39 -11.07 -6.25 10.57
CA HIS A 39 -10.52 -5.43 9.48
C HIS A 39 -11.32 -4.14 9.27
N ASP A 40 -12.65 -4.20 9.43
CA ASP A 40 -13.56 -3.07 9.19
C ASP A 40 -13.53 -2.00 10.29
N ASN A 41 -13.15 -2.35 11.52
CA ASN A 41 -13.19 -1.42 12.66
C ASN A 41 -11.80 -1.02 13.18
N ALA A 42 -10.74 -1.67 12.71
CA ALA A 42 -9.37 -1.35 13.09
C ALA A 42 -8.94 0.00 12.49
N SER A 43 -8.48 0.89 13.37
CA SER A 43 -8.02 2.23 13.00
C SER A 43 -6.80 2.62 13.84
N TRP A 44 -5.95 3.49 13.31
CA TRP A 44 -4.84 4.05 14.08
C TRP A 44 -5.36 5.04 15.11
N ASN A 45 -4.87 4.90 16.34
CA ASN A 45 -5.13 5.82 17.44
C ASN A 45 -4.14 7.01 17.48
N LYS A 46 -3.24 7.10 16.50
CA LYS A 46 -2.29 8.20 16.28
C LYS A 46 -2.31 8.61 14.82
N ASN A 47 -1.86 9.84 14.54
CA ASN A 47 -1.67 10.28 13.17
C ASN A 47 -0.67 9.34 12.47
N ALA A 48 -0.91 9.05 11.20
CA ALA A 48 -0.03 8.22 10.40
C ALA A 48 0.23 8.88 9.05
N HIS A 49 1.47 8.79 8.59
CA HIS A 49 1.87 9.23 7.26
C HIS A 49 2.21 7.99 6.43
N ILE A 50 1.48 7.80 5.34
CA ILE A 50 1.63 6.65 4.45
C ILE A 50 2.22 7.18 3.15
N LYS A 51 3.41 6.68 2.81
CA LYS A 51 4.08 7.00 1.55
C LYS A 51 4.11 5.76 0.67
N ILE A 52 3.55 5.87 -0.52
CA ILE A 52 3.60 4.84 -1.55
C ILE A 52 4.50 5.36 -2.66
N THR A 53 5.49 4.57 -3.06
CA THR A 53 6.45 4.96 -4.10
C THR A 53 6.56 3.86 -5.13
N THR A 54 6.42 4.24 -6.40
CA THR A 54 6.58 3.33 -7.54
C THR A 54 7.88 3.64 -8.25
N GLN A 55 8.75 2.64 -8.36
CA GLN A 55 10.05 2.77 -9.00
C GLN A 55 10.21 1.72 -10.10
N VAL A 56 10.79 2.13 -11.22
CA VAL A 56 11.27 1.21 -12.27
C VAL A 56 12.77 1.23 -12.28
N THR A 57 13.37 0.04 -12.22
CA THR A 57 14.81 -0.13 -12.33
C THR A 57 15.14 -0.61 -13.74
N TYR A 58 15.90 0.19 -14.46
CA TYR A 58 16.46 -0.15 -15.76
C TYR A 58 17.86 -0.75 -15.56
N GLN A 59 18.08 -1.90 -16.17
CA GLN A 59 19.37 -2.55 -16.22
C GLN A 59 19.88 -2.52 -17.66
N SER A 60 21.08 -2.00 -17.86
CA SER A 60 21.77 -1.98 -19.14
C SER A 60 23.25 -2.30 -18.97
N GLU A 61 23.91 -2.68 -20.05
CA GLU A 61 25.36 -2.95 -20.06
C GLU A 61 26.20 -1.72 -19.67
N PHE A 62 25.66 -0.51 -19.88
CA PHE A 62 26.35 0.76 -19.61
C PHE A 62 25.96 1.40 -18.26
N GLN A 63 24.76 1.08 -17.77
CA GLN A 63 24.26 1.47 -16.45
C GLN A 63 23.51 0.29 -15.84
N PRO A 64 24.15 -0.44 -14.91
CA PRO A 64 23.57 -1.67 -14.37
C PRO A 64 22.37 -1.43 -13.45
N ASN A 65 22.20 -0.22 -12.89
CA ASN A 65 21.08 0.10 -11.99
C ASN A 65 20.68 1.58 -12.11
N PHE A 66 19.91 1.92 -13.14
CA PHE A 66 19.25 3.23 -13.21
C PHE A 66 17.83 3.12 -12.63
N VAL A 67 17.53 3.87 -11.58
CA VAL A 67 16.22 3.83 -10.90
C VAL A 67 15.44 5.10 -11.22
N LEU A 68 14.27 4.94 -11.84
CA LEU A 68 13.33 6.01 -12.12
C LEU A 68 12.14 5.91 -11.16
N THR A 69 11.85 6.99 -10.44
CA THR A 69 10.61 7.09 -9.65
C THR A 69 9.49 7.59 -10.56
N ILE A 70 8.45 6.78 -10.73
CA ILE A 70 7.29 7.09 -11.60
C ILE A 70 6.22 7.83 -10.81
N ASP A 71 6.07 7.48 -9.54
CA ASP A 71 5.07 8.07 -8.68
C ASP A 71 5.49 8.07 -7.22
N GLU A 72 5.03 9.11 -6.54
CA GLU A 72 5.09 9.24 -5.10
C GLU A 72 3.74 9.77 -4.63
N THR A 73 3.01 8.92 -3.91
CA THR A 73 1.72 9.27 -3.30
C THR A 73 1.88 9.31 -1.80
N ASN A 74 1.47 10.43 -1.19
CA ASN A 74 1.46 10.63 0.25
C ASN A 74 0.01 10.70 0.74
N ILE A 75 -0.31 9.89 1.75
CA ILE A 75 -1.64 9.80 2.35
C ILE A 75 -1.50 10.08 3.84
N GLU A 76 -2.30 11.02 4.34
CA GLU A 76 -2.34 11.39 5.75
C GLU A 76 -3.53 10.72 6.42
N HIS A 77 -3.28 10.08 7.57
CA HIS A 77 -4.30 9.71 8.52
C HIS A 77 -4.26 10.67 9.70
N ILE A 78 -5.38 11.36 9.94
CA ILE A 78 -5.52 12.29 11.06
C ILE A 78 -6.49 11.67 12.06
N VAL A 79 -6.02 11.49 13.29
CA VAL A 79 -6.85 10.95 14.38
C VAL A 79 -8.05 11.85 14.64
N ASN A 80 -9.20 11.22 14.81
CA ASN A 80 -10.51 11.84 15.03
C ASN A 80 -11.06 12.64 13.84
N ASP A 81 -10.38 12.65 12.69
CA ASP A 81 -10.96 13.17 11.46
C ASP A 81 -11.92 12.11 10.87
N LYS A 82 -13.18 12.50 10.66
CA LYS A 82 -14.22 11.63 10.10
C LYS A 82 -13.97 11.26 8.63
N SER A 83 -13.12 12.00 7.94
CA SER A 83 -12.71 11.71 6.56
C SER A 83 -11.55 10.70 6.48
N SER A 84 -10.87 10.44 7.60
CA SER A 84 -9.80 9.44 7.64
C SER A 84 -10.37 8.03 7.51
N LYS A 85 -9.74 7.23 6.64
CA LYS A 85 -10.15 5.85 6.39
C LYS A 85 -9.70 4.95 7.54
N THR A 86 -10.33 3.79 7.64
CA THR A 86 -9.82 2.68 8.45
C THR A 86 -8.54 2.13 7.81
N ILE A 87 -7.79 1.29 8.55
CA ILE A 87 -6.56 0.70 8.03
C ILE A 87 -6.85 -0.10 6.75
N ILE A 88 -7.93 -0.89 6.75
CA ILE A 88 -8.34 -1.64 5.56
C ILE A 88 -8.66 -0.73 4.38
N GLY A 89 -9.30 0.42 4.62
CA GLY A 89 -9.63 1.38 3.56
C GLY A 89 -8.39 1.91 2.82
N TYR A 90 -7.26 2.06 3.50
CA TYR A 90 -5.99 2.42 2.86
C TYR A 90 -5.35 1.24 2.11
N ILE A 91 -5.42 0.02 2.67
CA ILE A 91 -4.93 -1.20 2.00
C ILE A 91 -5.71 -1.46 0.71
N GLU A 92 -7.02 -1.21 0.70
CA GLU A 92 -7.84 -1.36 -0.50
C GLU A 92 -7.48 -0.39 -1.62
N GLU A 93 -6.89 0.78 -1.31
CA GLU A 93 -6.38 1.66 -2.36
C GLU A 93 -5.26 1.00 -3.17
N LEU A 94 -4.50 0.08 -2.56
CA LEU A 94 -3.43 -0.66 -3.24
C LEU A 94 -3.97 -1.55 -4.36
N LYS A 95 -5.20 -2.09 -4.23
CA LYS A 95 -5.82 -2.94 -5.27
C LYS A 95 -5.88 -2.25 -6.64
N SER A 96 -6.08 -0.94 -6.65
CA SER A 96 -6.19 -0.14 -7.88
C SER A 96 -4.97 0.76 -8.12
N TYR A 97 -4.02 0.80 -7.18
CA TYR A 97 -2.86 1.67 -7.27
C TYR A 97 -1.94 1.24 -8.42
N ALA A 98 -1.58 -0.03 -8.49
CA ALA A 98 -0.66 -0.50 -9.50
C ALA A 98 -1.20 -0.32 -10.93
N SER A 99 -2.47 -0.64 -11.20
CA SER A 99 -3.03 -0.49 -12.55
C SER A 99 -3.13 0.99 -12.97
N ARG A 100 -3.37 1.91 -12.02
CA ARG A 100 -3.27 3.36 -12.27
C ARG A 100 -1.84 3.78 -12.62
N MET A 101 -0.84 3.17 -11.98
CA MET A 101 0.57 3.47 -12.23
C MET A 101 1.07 2.91 -13.55
N GLU A 102 0.63 1.72 -13.94
CA GLU A 102 0.90 1.15 -15.27
C GLU A 102 0.33 2.08 -16.35
N SER A 103 -0.95 2.45 -16.25
CA SER A 103 -1.59 3.39 -17.18
C SER A 103 -0.85 4.73 -17.23
N LYS A 104 -0.42 5.26 -16.08
CA LYS A 104 0.36 6.51 -15.98
C LYS A 104 1.72 6.36 -16.66
N TYR A 105 2.40 5.24 -16.45
CA TYR A 105 3.68 4.95 -17.08
C TYR A 105 3.56 4.85 -18.60
N GLU A 106 2.57 4.11 -19.12
CA GLU A 106 2.31 4.01 -20.56
C GLU A 106 2.01 5.37 -21.21
N LEU A 107 1.20 6.20 -20.54
CA LEU A 107 0.84 7.53 -21.04
C LEU A 107 2.01 8.53 -21.00
N GLN A 108 2.86 8.47 -19.97
CA GLN A 108 3.92 9.47 -19.73
C GLN A 108 5.29 9.07 -20.28
N ASN A 109 5.55 7.77 -20.44
CA ASN A 109 6.84 7.23 -20.89
C ASN A 109 6.71 6.44 -22.20
N SER A 110 5.70 6.79 -23.02
CA SER A 110 5.71 6.44 -24.45
C SER A 110 6.86 7.19 -25.14
N PHE A 111 8.08 6.69 -24.92
CA PHE A 111 9.26 6.96 -25.75
C PHE A 111 9.37 5.92 -26.88
N ILE A 112 8.45 4.94 -26.93
CA ILE A 112 8.23 4.06 -28.07
C ILE A 112 7.11 4.69 -28.91
N ASN A 113 7.47 5.66 -29.74
CA ASN A 113 6.73 6.02 -30.96
C ASN A 113 7.61 5.70 -32.16
#